data_AF-A0A8B7TQN2-F1
#
_entry.id   AF-A0A8B7TQN2-F1
#
_cell.length_a   1.000
_cell.length_b   1.000
_cell.length_c   1.000
_cell.angle_alpha   90.00
_cell.angle_beta   90.00
_cell.angle_gamma   90.00
#
_symmetry.space_group_name_H-M   'P 1'
#
loop_
_entity.id
_entity.type
_entity.pdbx_description
1 polymer ?
#
loop_
_entity_poly.entity_id
_entity_poly.type
_entity_poly.pdbx_seq_one_letter_code
_entity_poly.pdbx_strand_id
1 'polypeptide(L)'
;MKNLAHRGLCRLRDSPGGGEKGYIKDQVFCCALAALCERERSPVPRFVQQCICTVEARGLDIDGLYRISGNLATIQKLRYKMDHDERLDLDDGRWEDVHVITGALKLFFPELPEPLFPFSHFSQFIAAIKLQDHAQRSRCVRDLVRTLPAPNLDTLRVLFQHLCRVIEHGEQNRMSVQSVAIVFGPTLLRPETEETTVPMTMVFQNQVVELTLQQCSEIFPPH
;
A
#
# COMPACT_ATOMS: atom_id res chain seq x y z
N MET A 1 -12.74 24.05 -11.35
CA MET A 1 -14.08 23.63 -10.88
C MET A 1 -14.60 22.47 -11.74
N LYS A 2 -14.29 21.23 -11.35
CA LYS A 2 -15.10 20.04 -11.58
C LYS A 2 -14.71 19.05 -10.47
N ASN A 3 -15.63 18.99 -9.50
CA ASN A 3 -15.58 18.29 -8.21
C ASN A 3 -15.38 16.79 -8.37
N LEU A 4 -14.58 16.16 -7.50
CA LEU A 4 -15.07 15.38 -6.35
C LEU A 4 -16.30 14.52 -6.68
N ALA A 5 -16.06 13.32 -7.22
CA ALA A 5 -17.03 12.23 -7.23
C ALA A 5 -16.31 10.88 -7.39
N HIS A 6 -15.46 10.51 -6.42
CA HIS A 6 -15.01 9.12 -6.27
C HIS A 6 -14.88 8.69 -4.80
N ARG A 7 -15.52 9.43 -3.88
CA ARG A 7 -15.70 9.00 -2.50
C ARG A 7 -17.16 8.58 -2.30
N GLY A 8 -17.34 7.28 -2.06
CA GLY A 8 -18.61 6.71 -1.60
C GLY A 8 -19.37 5.96 -2.67
N LEU A 9 -19.05 4.68 -2.85
CA LEU A 9 -20.00 3.65 -3.30
C LEU A 9 -19.53 2.24 -2.91
N CYS A 10 -19.14 2.04 -1.65
CA CYS A 10 -19.61 0.85 -0.93
C CYS A 10 -21.04 1.13 -0.45
N ARG A 11 -21.98 1.34 -1.37
CA ARG A 11 -23.40 1.22 -1.01
C ARG A 11 -23.73 -0.25 -1.15
N LEU A 12 -24.18 -0.85 -0.05
CA LEU A 12 -25.01 -2.04 -0.09
C LEU A 12 -26.12 -1.78 -1.13
N ARG A 13 -26.12 -2.55 -2.21
CA ARG A 13 -27.20 -2.48 -3.20
C ARG A 13 -28.40 -3.19 -2.60
N ASP A 14 -29.34 -2.44 -2.05
CA ASP A 14 -30.68 -2.97 -1.79
C ASP A 14 -31.28 -3.39 -3.14
N SER A 15 -31.53 -4.70 -3.28
CA SER A 15 -32.34 -5.21 -4.40
C SER A 15 -33.81 -5.12 -4.01
N PRO A 16 -34.70 -4.66 -4.91
CA PRO A 16 -36.13 -4.64 -4.62
C PRO A 16 -36.67 -6.07 -4.83
N GLY A 17 -36.75 -6.82 -3.74
CA GLY A 17 -37.30 -8.17 -3.75
C GLY A 17 -36.89 -8.92 -2.50
N GLY A 18 -37.86 -9.23 -1.64
CA GLY A 18 -37.64 -10.01 -0.42
C GLY A 18 -37.00 -11.37 -0.74
N GLY A 19 -35.84 -11.61 -0.14
CA GLY A 19 -35.06 -12.83 -0.28
C GLY A 19 -33.62 -12.56 0.14
N GLU A 20 -33.29 -12.99 1.35
CA GLU A 20 -31.95 -13.19 1.95
C GLU A 20 -30.80 -12.29 1.45
N LYS A 21 -30.29 -11.43 2.36
CA LYS A 21 -29.08 -10.61 2.20
C LYS A 21 -27.90 -11.47 1.70
N GLY A 22 -27.64 -11.42 0.39
CA GLY A 22 -26.46 -12.04 -0.21
C GLY A 22 -25.19 -11.35 0.29
N TYR A 23 -24.42 -12.04 1.12
CA TYR A 23 -23.12 -11.58 1.59
C TYR A 23 -22.16 -11.46 0.40
N ILE A 24 -21.57 -10.29 0.20
CA ILE A 24 -20.37 -10.13 -0.63
C ILE A 24 -19.22 -10.79 0.15
N LYS A 25 -19.04 -12.10 0.00
CA LYS A 25 -18.17 -12.91 0.87
C LYS A 25 -16.68 -12.87 0.50
N ASP A 26 -16.34 -12.48 -0.74
CA ASP A 26 -15.01 -12.80 -1.31
C ASP A 26 -14.19 -11.61 -1.82
N GLN A 27 -14.61 -10.36 -1.55
CA GLN A 27 -13.81 -9.19 -1.99
C GLN A 27 -12.48 -9.09 -1.24
N VAL A 28 -11.40 -8.88 -1.99
CA VAL A 28 -10.03 -8.69 -1.48
C VAL A 28 -9.75 -7.21 -1.33
N PHE A 29 -10.07 -6.42 -2.35
CA PHE A 29 -10.05 -4.97 -2.27
C PHE A 29 -11.20 -4.46 -1.40
N CYS A 30 -11.04 -3.29 -0.79
CA CYS A 30 -12.01 -2.70 0.16
C CYS A 30 -12.30 -3.52 1.43
N CYS A 31 -11.64 -4.67 1.62
CA CYS A 31 -11.72 -5.45 2.85
C CYS A 31 -10.80 -4.85 3.93
N ALA A 32 -11.23 -4.88 5.19
CA ALA A 32 -10.36 -4.48 6.30
C ALA A 32 -9.15 -5.42 6.37
N LEU A 33 -7.93 -4.87 6.48
CA LEU A 33 -6.69 -5.64 6.42
C LEU A 33 -6.67 -6.81 7.40
N ALA A 34 -7.06 -6.58 8.66
CA ALA A 34 -7.12 -7.62 9.68
C ALA A 34 -8.10 -8.75 9.32
N ALA A 35 -9.29 -8.41 8.83
CA ALA A 35 -10.30 -9.39 8.42
C ALA A 35 -9.85 -10.21 7.19
N LEU A 36 -9.15 -9.56 6.24
CA LEU A 36 -8.58 -10.23 5.08
C LEU A 36 -7.50 -11.24 5.50
N CYS A 37 -6.55 -10.81 6.34
CA CYS A 37 -5.50 -11.66 6.89
C CYS A 37 -6.06 -12.86 7.66
N GLU A 38 -7.09 -12.63 8.50
CA GLU A 38 -7.77 -13.69 9.24
C GLU A 38 -8.45 -14.70 8.29
N ARG A 39 -9.19 -14.21 7.29
CA ARG A 39 -9.85 -15.06 6.28
C ARG A 39 -8.86 -15.91 5.49
N GLU A 40 -7.73 -15.32 5.09
CA GLU A 40 -6.69 -16.01 4.32
C GLU A 40 -5.75 -16.88 5.19
N ARG A 41 -5.88 -16.79 6.52
CA ARG A 41 -5.00 -17.40 7.52
C ARG A 41 -3.53 -17.07 7.24
N SER A 42 -3.27 -15.81 6.94
CA SER A 42 -1.96 -15.29 6.55
C SER A 42 -1.70 -13.96 7.27
N PRO A 43 -0.48 -13.70 7.77
CA PRO A 43 -0.17 -12.42 8.42
C PRO A 43 -0.21 -11.24 7.44
N VAL A 44 0.02 -11.51 6.16
CA VAL A 44 0.02 -10.54 5.06
C VAL A 44 -0.95 -10.99 3.97
N PRO A 45 -1.73 -10.10 3.33
CA PRO A 45 -2.61 -10.49 2.24
C PRO A 45 -1.86 -11.21 1.12
N ARG A 46 -2.40 -12.32 0.63
CA ARG A 46 -1.80 -13.13 -0.44
C ARG A 46 -1.58 -12.33 -1.71
N PHE A 47 -2.53 -11.45 -2.06
CA PHE A 47 -2.39 -10.56 -3.21
C PHE A 47 -1.13 -9.68 -3.11
N VAL A 48 -0.85 -9.11 -1.93
CA VAL A 48 0.36 -8.29 -1.69
C VAL A 48 1.61 -9.13 -1.89
N GLN A 49 1.65 -10.33 -1.32
CA GLN A 49 2.78 -11.26 -1.46
C GLN A 49 3.00 -11.68 -2.93
N GLN A 50 1.93 -12.05 -3.64
CA GLN A 50 2.00 -12.46 -5.05
C GLN A 50 2.50 -11.33 -5.94
N CYS A 51 1.99 -10.11 -5.77
CA CYS A 51 2.49 -8.95 -6.52
C CYS A 51 3.97 -8.70 -6.26
N ILE A 52 4.39 -8.70 -4.98
CA ILE A 52 5.79 -8.50 -4.60
C ILE A 52 6.69 -9.57 -5.21
N CYS A 53 6.34 -10.85 -5.04
CA CYS A 53 7.11 -11.96 -5.61
C CYS A 53 7.24 -11.84 -7.13
N THR A 54 6.15 -11.46 -7.83
CA THR A 54 6.18 -11.33 -9.29
C THR A 54 7.03 -10.15 -9.74
N VAL A 55 6.93 -9.00 -9.06
CA VAL A 55 7.75 -7.83 -9.36
C VAL A 55 9.23 -8.12 -9.10
N GLU A 56 9.55 -8.87 -8.04
CA GLU A 56 10.94 -9.27 -7.77
C GLU A 56 11.48 -10.26 -8.79
N ALA A 57 10.66 -11.19 -9.26
CA ALA A 57 11.06 -12.20 -10.22
C ALA A 57 11.42 -11.64 -11.59
N ARG A 58 10.78 -10.55 -12.04
CA ARG A 58 10.93 -10.06 -13.43
C ARG A 58 10.91 -8.54 -13.63
N GLY A 59 10.94 -7.75 -12.56
CA GLY A 59 10.64 -6.32 -12.63
C GLY A 59 11.68 -5.36 -12.03
N LEU A 60 12.64 -5.86 -11.26
CA LEU A 60 13.53 -5.00 -10.45
C LEU A 60 14.42 -4.08 -11.27
N ASP A 61 14.69 -4.41 -12.52
CA ASP A 61 15.54 -3.65 -13.44
C ASP A 61 14.75 -2.70 -14.37
N ILE A 62 13.41 -2.73 -14.31
CA ILE A 62 12.55 -1.92 -15.19
C ILE A 62 12.56 -0.45 -14.78
N ASP A 63 12.93 0.44 -15.71
CA ASP A 63 12.99 1.89 -15.49
C ASP A 63 11.67 2.45 -14.93
N GLY A 64 11.77 3.24 -13.86
CA GLY A 64 10.66 3.88 -13.21
C GLY A 64 9.66 2.93 -12.56
N LEU A 65 10.10 1.77 -12.08
CA LEU A 65 9.27 0.84 -11.31
C LEU A 65 8.48 1.57 -10.21
N TYR A 66 7.19 1.29 -10.06
CA TYR A 66 6.23 2.04 -9.22
C TYR A 66 5.97 3.51 -9.59
N ARG A 67 6.90 4.22 -10.24
CA ARG A 67 6.70 5.61 -10.71
C ARG A 67 5.87 5.66 -11.99
N ILE A 68 6.18 4.81 -12.96
CA ILE A 68 5.44 4.68 -14.22
C ILE A 68 4.14 3.92 -13.96
N SER A 69 3.05 4.40 -14.54
CA SER A 69 1.72 3.79 -14.44
C SER A 69 1.48 2.83 -15.60
N GLY A 70 1.07 1.61 -15.28
CA GLY A 70 0.59 0.66 -16.28
C GLY A 70 -0.77 1.07 -16.85
N ASN A 71 -1.25 0.28 -17.81
CA ASN A 71 -2.57 0.51 -18.41
C ASN A 71 -3.70 0.38 -17.37
N LEU A 72 -4.37 1.51 -17.08
CA LEU A 72 -5.41 1.57 -16.03
C LEU A 72 -6.55 0.57 -16.24
N ALA A 73 -7.01 0.36 -17.48
CA ALA A 73 -8.07 -0.60 -17.76
C ALA A 73 -7.62 -2.04 -17.43
N THR A 74 -6.34 -2.35 -17.63
CA THR A 74 -5.76 -3.66 -17.31
C THR A 74 -5.55 -3.82 -15.80
N ILE A 75 -5.12 -2.76 -15.10
CA ILE A 75 -5.07 -2.71 -13.63
C ILE A 75 -6.46 -2.99 -13.03
N GLN A 76 -7.51 -2.35 -13.57
CA GLN A 76 -8.88 -2.56 -13.10
C GLN A 76 -9.39 -3.97 -13.41
N LYS A 77 -9.00 -4.57 -14.53
CA LYS A 77 -9.28 -5.99 -14.82
C LYS A 77 -8.59 -6.92 -13.82
N LEU A 78 -7.34 -6.65 -13.46
CA LEU A 78 -6.59 -7.43 -12.46
C LEU A 78 -7.25 -7.33 -11.09
N ARG A 79 -7.58 -6.11 -10.65
CA ARG A 79 -8.35 -5.82 -9.43
C ARG A 79 -9.67 -6.61 -9.41
N TYR A 80 -10.46 -6.53 -10.49
CA TYR A 80 -11.72 -7.24 -10.60
C TYR A 80 -11.55 -8.76 -10.53
N LYS A 81 -10.55 -9.32 -11.23
CA LYS A 81 -10.24 -10.75 -11.18
C LYS A 81 -9.88 -11.17 -9.76
N MET A 82 -9.07 -10.39 -9.03
CA MET A 82 -8.72 -10.70 -7.64
C MET A 82 -9.92 -10.75 -6.70
N ASP A 83 -10.93 -9.90 -6.91
CA ASP A 83 -12.16 -9.88 -6.07
C ASP A 83 -13.14 -11.03 -6.38
N HIS A 84 -12.99 -11.74 -7.50
CA HIS A 84 -13.98 -12.73 -7.98
C HIS A 84 -13.39 -14.11 -8.31
N ASP A 85 -12.07 -14.25 -8.34
CA ASP A 85 -11.37 -15.46 -8.74
C ASP A 85 -10.29 -15.80 -7.68
N GLU A 86 -10.51 -16.86 -6.91
CA GLU A 86 -9.54 -17.30 -5.89
C GLU A 86 -8.21 -17.81 -6.51
N ARG A 87 -8.14 -18.02 -7.83
CA ARG A 87 -6.95 -18.50 -8.54
C ARG A 87 -6.39 -17.42 -9.47
N LEU A 88 -5.80 -16.39 -8.90
CA LEU A 88 -4.99 -15.43 -9.64
C LEU A 88 -3.61 -16.04 -9.96
N ASP A 89 -3.34 -16.23 -11.24
CA ASP A 89 -2.02 -16.50 -11.79
C ASP A 89 -1.49 -15.22 -12.45
N LEU A 90 -0.40 -14.66 -11.89
CA LEU A 90 0.25 -13.46 -12.41
C LEU A 90 1.24 -13.78 -13.55
N ASP A 91 1.46 -15.05 -13.87
CA ASP A 91 2.34 -15.53 -14.94
C ASP A 91 1.59 -16.00 -16.20
N ASP A 92 0.26 -15.95 -16.20
CA ASP A 92 -0.62 -16.36 -17.31
C ASP A 92 -0.59 -15.43 -18.55
N GLY A 93 0.52 -14.73 -18.80
CA GLY A 93 0.74 -13.83 -19.95
C GLY A 93 -0.11 -12.55 -19.98
N ARG A 94 -1.32 -12.57 -19.40
CA ARG A 94 -2.26 -11.46 -19.33
C ARG A 94 -1.74 -10.25 -18.53
N TRP A 95 -0.71 -10.49 -17.70
CA TRP A 95 -0.13 -9.52 -16.78
C TRP A 95 1.38 -9.35 -17.00
N GLU A 96 1.84 -9.51 -18.26
CA GLU A 96 3.26 -9.38 -18.64
C GLU A 96 3.85 -8.02 -18.27
N ASP A 97 3.09 -6.92 -18.46
CA ASP A 97 3.53 -5.59 -18.08
C ASP A 97 3.59 -5.44 -16.54
N VAL A 98 4.80 -5.33 -16.00
CA VAL A 98 5.04 -5.15 -14.56
C VAL A 98 4.40 -3.86 -14.02
N HIS A 99 4.19 -2.84 -14.86
CA HIS A 99 3.53 -1.62 -14.43
C HIS A 99 2.03 -1.83 -14.14
N VAL A 100 1.41 -2.89 -14.69
CA VAL A 100 0.07 -3.32 -14.30
C VAL A 100 0.09 -3.93 -12.90
N ILE A 101 1.08 -4.78 -12.59
CA ILE A 101 1.20 -5.44 -11.29
C ILE A 101 1.50 -4.42 -10.19
N THR A 102 2.51 -3.56 -10.40
CA THR A 102 2.83 -2.47 -9.46
C THR A 102 1.69 -1.47 -9.32
N GLY A 103 0.94 -1.21 -10.41
CA GLY A 103 -0.28 -0.40 -10.38
C GLY A 103 -1.37 -1.01 -9.51
N ALA A 104 -1.62 -2.32 -9.63
CA ALA A 104 -2.63 -3.01 -8.84
C ALA A 104 -2.23 -3.13 -7.35
N LEU A 105 -0.95 -3.39 -7.07
CA LEU A 105 -0.42 -3.38 -5.70
C LEU A 105 -0.57 -1.99 -5.06
N LYS A 106 -0.22 -0.92 -5.78
CA LYS A 106 -0.43 0.46 -5.30
C LYS A 106 -1.91 0.77 -5.09
N LEU A 107 -2.80 0.28 -5.95
CA LEU A 107 -4.25 0.51 -5.85
C LEU A 107 -4.86 -0.16 -4.61
N PHE A 108 -4.29 -1.27 -4.14
CA PHE A 108 -4.79 -2.01 -2.99
C PHE A 108 -4.79 -1.18 -1.71
N PHE A 109 -3.70 -0.47 -1.40
CA PHE A 109 -3.57 0.22 -0.12
C PHE A 109 -4.54 1.40 0.09
N PRO A 110 -4.78 2.28 -0.90
CA PRO A 110 -5.77 3.36 -0.77
C PRO A 110 -7.21 2.84 -0.70
N GLU A 111 -7.49 1.66 -1.28
CA GLU A 111 -8.81 1.05 -1.25
C GLU A 111 -9.11 0.32 0.07
N LEU A 112 -8.11 0.08 0.93
CA LEU A 112 -8.37 -0.39 2.29
C LEU A 112 -9.27 0.61 3.05
N PRO A 113 -10.24 0.15 3.87
CA PRO A 113 -11.07 1.05 4.69
C PRO A 113 -10.26 1.99 5.59
N GLU A 114 -9.15 1.50 6.12
CA GLU A 114 -8.16 2.25 6.90
C GLU A 114 -6.78 2.17 6.21
N PRO A 115 -5.98 3.25 6.17
CA PRO A 115 -4.63 3.22 5.60
C PRO A 115 -3.72 2.21 6.31
N LEU A 116 -2.66 1.79 5.62
CA LEU A 116 -1.69 0.83 6.17
C LEU A 116 -0.98 1.40 7.40
N PHE A 117 -0.72 2.72 7.43
CA PHE A 117 -0.45 3.46 8.65
C PHE A 117 -1.78 3.96 9.22
N PRO A 118 -2.31 3.36 10.31
CA PRO A 118 -3.65 3.62 10.83
C PRO A 118 -3.91 5.10 11.15
N PHE A 119 -5.17 5.53 11.06
CA PHE A 119 -5.54 6.93 11.36
C PHE A 119 -5.16 7.33 12.78
N SER A 120 -5.31 6.41 13.73
CA SER A 120 -4.92 6.57 15.14
C SER A 120 -3.43 6.90 15.35
N HIS A 121 -2.56 6.52 14.41
CA HIS A 121 -1.13 6.75 14.47
C HIS A 121 -0.67 7.93 13.61
N PHE A 122 -1.51 8.40 12.68
CA PHE A 122 -1.16 9.42 11.70
C PHE A 122 -0.56 10.67 12.36
N SER A 123 -1.27 11.28 13.31
CA SER A 123 -0.81 12.49 14.00
C SER A 123 0.51 12.29 14.75
N GLN A 124 0.73 11.09 15.29
CA GLN A 124 1.95 10.73 16.02
C GLN A 124 3.16 10.63 15.07
N PHE A 125 2.97 10.01 13.89
CA PHE A 125 4.00 10.00 12.85
C PHE A 125 4.36 11.40 12.36
N ILE A 126 3.35 12.25 12.14
CA ILE A 126 3.57 13.65 11.72
C ILE A 126 4.28 14.46 12.81
N ALA A 127 3.98 14.21 14.09
CA ALA A 127 4.70 14.84 15.20
C ALA A 127 6.15 14.36 15.27
N ALA A 128 6.40 13.06 15.09
CA ALA A 128 7.74 12.49 15.12
C ALA A 128 8.65 13.08 14.03
N ILE A 129 8.17 13.19 12.78
CA ILE A 129 8.98 13.73 11.68
C ILE A 129 9.34 15.21 11.83
N LYS A 130 8.55 15.97 12.63
CA LYS A 130 8.79 17.39 12.94
C LYS A 130 9.85 17.61 14.01
N LEU A 131 10.34 16.54 14.66
CA LEU A 131 11.42 16.64 15.63
C LEU A 131 12.70 17.13 14.96
N GLN A 132 13.38 18.08 15.60
CA GLN A 132 14.63 18.69 15.13
C GLN A 132 15.80 17.70 15.20
N ASP A 133 15.88 16.93 16.29
CA ASP A 133 16.95 15.95 16.49
C ASP A 133 16.72 14.70 15.63
N HIS A 134 17.67 14.42 14.73
CA HIS A 134 17.59 13.30 13.81
C HIS A 134 17.50 11.95 14.52
N ALA A 135 18.27 11.76 15.58
CA ALA A 135 18.33 10.49 16.30
C ALA A 135 17.02 10.23 17.05
N GLN A 136 16.46 11.25 17.70
CA GLN A 136 15.16 11.19 18.37
C GLN A 136 14.05 10.93 17.36
N ARG A 137 14.05 11.63 16.22
CA ARG A 137 13.09 11.39 15.13
C ARG A 137 13.11 9.94 14.65
N SER A 138 14.30 9.39 14.42
CA SER A 138 14.49 8.01 13.97
C SER A 138 14.03 6.99 15.00
N ARG A 139 14.30 7.24 16.29
CA ARG A 139 13.79 6.41 17.39
C ARG A 139 12.27 6.46 17.49
N CYS A 140 11.67 7.65 17.50
CA CYS A 140 10.21 7.79 17.61
C CYS A 140 9.46 7.12 16.46
N VAL A 141 9.90 7.29 15.21
CA VAL A 141 9.26 6.64 14.06
C VAL A 141 9.36 5.11 14.16
N ARG A 142 10.53 4.58 14.54
CA ARG A 142 10.73 3.14 14.76
C ARG A 142 9.81 2.58 15.84
N ASP A 143 9.73 3.27 16.98
CA ASP A 143 8.89 2.84 18.10
C ASP A 143 7.41 2.87 17.70
N LEU A 144 6.96 3.90 16.99
CA LEU A 144 5.60 3.97 16.45
C LEU A 144 5.28 2.87 15.45
N VAL A 145 6.22 2.48 14.57
CA VAL A 145 6.00 1.33 13.68
C VAL A 145 5.79 0.06 14.48
N ARG A 146 6.54 -0.13 15.58
CA ARG A 146 6.42 -1.32 16.43
C ARG A 146 5.12 -1.40 17.24
N THR A 147 4.40 -0.29 17.42
CA THR A 147 3.09 -0.27 18.09
C THR A 147 1.92 -0.55 17.15
N LEU A 148 2.18 -0.69 15.83
CA LEU A 148 1.13 -0.96 14.86
C LEU A 148 0.47 -2.32 15.08
N PRO A 149 -0.83 -2.47 14.71
CA PRO A 149 -1.48 -3.78 14.72
C PRO A 149 -0.69 -4.81 13.91
N ALA A 150 -0.68 -6.07 14.35
CA ALA A 150 0.14 -7.12 13.73
C ALA A 150 -0.03 -7.23 12.19
N PRO A 151 -1.26 -7.24 11.63
CA PRO A 151 -1.44 -7.29 10.17
C PRO A 151 -0.80 -6.10 9.43
N ASN A 152 -0.86 -4.89 10.02
CA ASN A 152 -0.25 -3.69 9.46
C ASN A 152 1.28 -3.78 9.53
N LEU A 153 1.83 -4.17 10.68
CA LEU A 153 3.27 -4.31 10.89
C LEU A 153 3.87 -5.36 9.95
N ASP A 154 3.24 -6.53 9.83
CA ASP A 154 3.72 -7.62 8.98
C ASP A 154 3.62 -7.26 7.49
N THR A 155 2.54 -6.59 7.09
CA THR A 155 2.37 -6.11 5.71
C THR A 155 3.39 -5.01 5.38
N LEU A 156 3.65 -4.09 6.32
CA LEU A 156 4.71 -3.08 6.18
C LEU A 156 6.09 -3.71 6.07
N ARG A 157 6.39 -4.74 6.87
CA ARG A 157 7.67 -5.46 6.80
C ARG A 157 7.94 -5.97 5.40
N VAL A 158 7.02 -6.75 4.84
CA VAL A 158 7.18 -7.35 3.51
C VAL A 158 7.27 -6.27 2.43
N LEU A 159 6.43 -5.24 2.50
CA LEU A 159 6.45 -4.13 1.56
C LEU A 159 7.76 -3.33 1.61
N PHE A 160 8.22 -2.91 2.80
CA PHE A 160 9.42 -2.07 2.92
C PHE A 160 10.69 -2.85 2.59
N GLN A 161 10.76 -4.14 2.91
CA GLN A 161 11.87 -5.00 2.46
C GLN A 161 11.90 -5.11 0.92
N HIS A 162 10.73 -5.27 0.29
CA HIS A 162 10.63 -5.23 -1.17
C HIS A 162 11.09 -3.89 -1.74
N LEU A 163 10.63 -2.76 -1.17
CA LEU A 163 11.03 -1.43 -1.64
C LEU A 163 12.53 -1.15 -1.46
N CYS A 164 13.16 -1.69 -0.41
CA CYS A 164 14.62 -1.66 -0.28
C CYS A 164 15.30 -2.37 -1.44
N ARG A 165 14.84 -3.57 -1.82
CA ARG A 165 15.36 -4.29 -3.00
C ARG A 165 15.17 -3.49 -4.30
N VAL A 166 14.04 -2.80 -4.47
CA VAL A 166 13.84 -1.90 -5.61
C VAL A 166 14.89 -0.78 -5.62
N ILE A 167 15.15 -0.15 -4.47
CA ILE A 167 16.13 0.94 -4.35
C ILE A 167 17.56 0.45 -4.59
N GLU A 168 17.88 -0.78 -4.16
CA GLU A 168 19.18 -1.42 -4.41
C GLU A 168 19.45 -1.62 -5.91
N HIS A 169 18.40 -1.81 -6.72
CA HIS A 169 18.48 -1.88 -8.19
C HIS A 169 18.36 -0.48 -8.86
N GLY A 170 18.58 0.58 -8.10
CA GLY A 170 18.40 1.98 -8.52
C GLY A 170 19.23 2.39 -9.73
N GLU A 171 20.35 1.71 -10.00
CA GLU A 171 21.17 1.97 -11.21
C GLU A 171 20.43 1.61 -12.50
N GLN A 172 19.64 0.52 -12.50
CA GLN A 172 18.87 0.08 -13.65
C GLN A 172 17.48 0.74 -13.68
N ASN A 173 16.75 0.64 -12.58
CA ASN A 173 15.34 1.09 -12.53
C ASN A 173 15.17 2.60 -12.24
N ARG A 174 16.25 3.32 -11.90
CA ARG A 174 16.25 4.75 -11.60
C ARG A 174 15.30 5.17 -10.48
N MET A 175 15.09 4.29 -9.51
CA MET A 175 14.32 4.55 -8.30
C MET A 175 15.25 4.76 -7.11
N SER A 176 15.21 5.95 -6.53
CA SER A 176 15.85 6.30 -5.26
C SER A 176 14.86 6.23 -4.09
N VAL A 177 15.38 6.26 -2.85
CA VAL A 177 14.59 6.39 -1.62
C VAL A 177 13.56 7.52 -1.74
N GLN A 178 13.98 8.70 -2.21
CA GLN A 178 13.11 9.87 -2.34
C GLN A 178 12.00 9.63 -3.36
N SER A 179 12.33 9.05 -4.52
CA SER A 179 11.34 8.79 -5.57
C SER A 179 10.31 7.74 -5.15
N VAL A 180 10.73 6.71 -4.40
CA VAL A 180 9.83 5.71 -3.83
C VAL A 180 8.95 6.34 -2.74
N ALA A 181 9.52 7.16 -1.86
CA ALA A 181 8.78 7.84 -0.81
C ALA A 181 7.69 8.79 -1.34
N ILE A 182 7.95 9.48 -2.47
CA ILE A 182 6.94 10.31 -3.15
C ILE A 182 5.75 9.48 -3.64
N VAL A 183 6.00 8.27 -4.14
CA VAL A 183 4.93 7.36 -4.61
C VAL A 183 4.17 6.78 -3.44
N PHE A 184 4.86 6.31 -2.40
CA PHE A 184 4.26 5.53 -1.32
C PHE A 184 3.76 6.37 -0.13
N GLY A 185 4.23 7.60 0.04
CA GLY A 185 3.76 8.54 1.07
C GLY A 185 2.22 8.68 1.07
N PRO A 186 1.61 9.20 0.00
CA PRO A 186 0.15 9.33 -0.09
C PRO A 186 -0.57 7.99 -0.28
N THR A 187 0.14 6.93 -0.71
CA THR A 187 -0.42 5.60 -0.90
C THR A 187 -0.65 4.88 0.44
N LEU A 188 0.26 5.05 1.40
CA LEU A 188 0.25 4.33 2.68
C LEU A 188 -0.27 5.18 3.84
N LEU A 189 -0.21 6.51 3.73
CA LEU A 189 -0.68 7.45 4.73
C LEU A 189 -1.73 8.38 4.13
N ARG A 190 -2.83 8.58 4.85
CA ARG A 190 -3.81 9.64 4.54
C ARG A 190 -4.42 10.15 5.84
N PRO A 191 -4.69 11.46 5.97
CA PRO A 191 -5.39 11.98 7.13
C PRO A 191 -6.84 11.48 7.13
N GLU A 192 -7.44 11.33 8.30
CA GLU A 192 -8.84 10.91 8.44
C GLU A 192 -9.80 12.00 7.93
N THR A 193 -9.43 13.27 8.15
CA THR A 193 -10.16 14.45 7.67
C THR A 193 -9.28 15.23 6.69
N GLU A 194 -9.91 15.80 5.64
CA GLU A 194 -9.23 16.71 4.71
C GLU A 194 -8.96 18.04 5.43
N GLU A 195 -7.80 18.19 6.07
CA GLU A 195 -7.38 19.47 6.63
C GLU A 195 -6.98 20.45 5.49
N THR A 196 -7.26 21.73 5.67
CA THR A 196 -7.03 22.81 4.68
C THR A 196 -5.57 23.03 4.27
N THR A 197 -4.61 22.33 4.88
CA THR A 197 -3.15 22.43 4.65
C THR A 197 -2.58 21.24 3.86
N VAL A 198 -3.34 20.75 2.86
CA VAL A 198 -3.04 19.59 2.02
C VAL A 198 -1.58 19.48 1.51
N PRO A 199 -0.91 20.56 1.03
CA PRO A 199 0.45 20.44 0.49
C PRO A 199 1.51 20.06 1.54
N MET A 200 1.39 20.59 2.76
CA MET A 200 2.34 20.31 3.86
C MET A 200 2.20 18.87 4.34
N THR A 201 0.97 18.36 4.36
CA THR A 201 0.66 16.99 4.75
C THR A 201 1.35 15.96 3.84
N MET A 202 1.38 16.20 2.52
CA MET A 202 2.05 15.31 1.57
C MET A 202 3.57 15.24 1.80
N VAL A 203 4.21 16.39 2.08
CA VAL A 203 5.65 16.42 2.38
C VAL A 203 5.97 15.56 3.60
N PHE A 204 5.15 15.66 4.64
CA PHE A 204 5.35 14.88 5.86
C PHE A 204 5.09 13.38 5.67
N GLN A 205 4.08 12.99 4.89
CA GLN A 205 3.83 11.60 4.54
C GLN A 205 5.03 10.98 3.82
N ASN A 206 5.61 11.72 2.86
CA ASN A 206 6.81 11.28 2.14
C ASN A 206 7.99 11.11 3.12
N GLN A 207 8.19 12.05 4.05
CA GLN A 207 9.25 11.96 5.06
C GLN A 207 9.09 10.76 6.00
N VAL A 208 7.86 10.37 6.36
CA VAL A 208 7.62 9.17 7.16
C VAL A 208 8.08 7.93 6.40
N VAL A 209 7.71 7.81 5.12
CA VAL A 209 8.10 6.67 4.28
C VAL A 209 9.61 6.66 4.03
N GLU A 210 10.21 7.82 3.70
CA GLU A 210 11.65 7.96 3.49
C GLU A 210 12.44 7.51 4.72
N LEU A 211 12.09 7.99 5.91
CA LEU A 211 12.80 7.62 7.14
C LEU A 211 12.60 6.14 7.49
N THR A 212 11.41 5.59 7.25
CA THR A 212 11.14 4.16 7.46
C THR A 212 11.96 3.30 6.50
N LEU A 213 12.15 3.72 5.24
CA LEU A 213 13.05 3.06 4.27
C LEU A 213 14.52 3.15 4.71
N GLN A 214 14.99 4.32 5.13
CA GLN A 214 16.36 4.54 5.60
C GLN A 214 16.70 3.74 6.87
N GLN A 215 15.69 3.38 7.65
CA GLN A 215 15.82 2.61 8.89
C GLN A 215 15.26 1.19 8.75
N CYS A 216 15.01 0.73 7.52
CA CYS A 216 14.30 -0.53 7.25
C CYS A 216 14.97 -1.72 7.94
N SER A 217 16.30 -1.83 7.91
CA SER A 217 17.03 -2.93 8.57
C SER A 217 16.88 -2.93 10.10
N GLU A 218 16.73 -1.76 10.74
CA GLU A 218 16.56 -1.64 12.18
C GLU A 218 15.10 -1.83 12.63
N ILE A 219 14.15 -1.41 11.79
CA ILE A 219 12.71 -1.54 12.04
C ILE A 219 12.26 -2.98 11.73
N PHE A 220 12.76 -3.55 10.63
CA PHE A 220 12.38 -4.80 10.01
C PHE A 220 13.60 -5.71 9.77
N PRO A 221 14.23 -6.23 10.85
CA PRO A 221 15.40 -7.09 10.70
C PRO A 221 15.09 -8.31 9.82
N PRO A 222 16.05 -8.78 9.01
CA PRO A 222 15.90 -10.02 8.25
C PRO A 222 15.75 -11.19 9.23
N HIS A 223 14.86 -12.14 8.88
CA HIS A 223 14.68 -13.39 9.62
C HIS A 223 15.71 -14.44 9.19
#